data_AF-A0A7J6S7E3-F1
#
_entry.id   AF-A0A7J6S7E3-F1
#
_cell.length_a   1.000
_cell.length_b   1.000
_cell.length_c   1.000
_cell.angle_alpha   90.00
_cell.angle_beta   90.00
_cell.angle_gamma   90.00
#
_symmetry.space_group_name_H-M   'P 1'
#
loop_
_entity.id
_entity.type
_entity.pdbx_description
1 polymer ?
#
loop_
_entity_poly.entity_id
_entity_poly.type
_entity_poly.pdbx_seq_one_letter_code
_entity_poly.pdbx_strand_id
1 'polypeptide(L)'
;HSEAQIRAAVEQLNEDLAGTGSVRADNFQVDNTGRKLRSGMLMGNWFGLRIRGVCEGAPKKLKSLQTVGFINYFGMQRFGFEVDGASMPVLIGGALLAGDIKLALQLWTRPSDSNTAFARDMHEEWMRDGRATKALQRLKTLPRPIQEKLKLWKELLEYVGDDADEPKYREAVKHLNLPKAMLHLFPTAYSACLWNRLAS
;
A
#
# COMPACT_ATOMS: atom_id res chain seq x y z
N HIS A 1 -34.77 -4.90 9.58
CA HIS A 1 -34.83 -4.04 10.79
C HIS A 1 -35.87 -2.98 10.57
N SER A 2 -36.64 -2.61 11.60
CA SER A 2 -37.50 -1.43 11.52
C SER A 2 -36.66 -0.16 11.49
N GLU A 3 -37.23 0.96 11.03
CA GLU A 3 -36.54 2.24 10.99
C GLU A 3 -36.05 2.68 12.39
N ALA A 4 -36.87 2.44 13.43
CA ALA A 4 -36.51 2.70 14.81
C ALA A 4 -35.28 1.90 15.28
N GLN A 5 -35.18 0.62 14.88
CA GLN A 5 -34.02 -0.21 15.20
C GLN A 5 -32.74 0.31 14.54
N ILE A 6 -32.84 0.81 13.30
CA ILE A 6 -31.69 1.38 12.58
C ILE A 6 -31.24 2.68 13.22
N ARG A 7 -32.18 3.56 13.59
CA ARG A 7 -31.86 4.82 14.30
C ARG A 7 -31.15 4.56 15.62
N ALA A 8 -31.68 3.67 16.45
CA ALA A 8 -31.06 3.30 17.72
C ALA A 8 -29.64 2.73 17.53
N ALA A 9 -29.41 1.91 16.49
CA ALA A 9 -28.09 1.38 16.19
C ALA A 9 -27.08 2.48 15.74
N VAL A 10 -27.54 3.49 14.99
CA VAL A 10 -26.71 4.63 14.57
C VAL A 10 -26.39 5.54 15.76
N GLU A 11 -27.35 5.77 16.65
CA GLU A 11 -27.15 6.52 17.89
C GLU A 11 -26.08 5.84 18.76
N GLN A 12 -26.21 4.54 19.00
CA GLN A 12 -25.22 3.77 19.74
C GLN A 12 -23.83 3.83 19.07
N LEU A 13 -23.76 3.69 17.74
CA LEU A 13 -22.49 3.80 17.02
C LEU A 13 -21.84 5.17 17.20
N ASN A 14 -22.63 6.25 17.19
CA ASN A 14 -22.10 7.59 17.41
C ASN A 14 -21.63 7.81 18.85
N GLU A 15 -22.28 7.20 19.84
CA GLU A 15 -21.79 7.19 21.23
C GLU A 15 -20.44 6.49 21.33
N ASP A 16 -20.32 5.31 20.73
CA ASP A 16 -19.07 4.53 20.71
C ASP A 16 -17.93 5.32 20.01
N LEU A 17 -18.27 6.07 18.96
CA LEU A 17 -17.32 6.88 18.19
C LEU A 17 -17.01 8.24 18.84
N ALA A 18 -17.78 8.71 19.82
CA ALA A 18 -17.63 10.04 20.40
C ALA A 18 -16.23 10.28 20.99
N GLY A 19 -15.60 9.24 21.54
CA GLY A 19 -14.22 9.29 22.06
C GLY A 19 -13.12 9.43 20.99
N THR A 20 -13.46 9.26 19.70
CA THR A 20 -12.49 9.33 18.58
C THR A 20 -12.36 10.73 17.98
N GLY A 21 -13.25 11.65 18.33
CA GLY A 21 -13.20 13.09 17.98
C GLY A 21 -13.29 13.43 16.49
N SER A 22 -13.42 12.46 15.59
CA SER A 22 -13.21 12.67 14.15
C SER A 22 -14.16 11.91 13.22
N VAL A 23 -15.01 11.04 13.75
CA VAL A 23 -15.93 10.21 12.96
C VAL A 23 -17.34 10.30 13.51
N ARG A 24 -18.32 10.47 12.61
CA ARG A 24 -19.75 10.47 12.90
C ARG A 24 -20.49 9.78 11.77
N ALA A 25 -21.46 8.95 12.11
CA ALA A 25 -22.40 8.33 11.20
C ALA A 25 -23.70 9.14 11.18
N ASP A 26 -24.12 9.65 10.02
CA ASP A 26 -25.36 10.45 9.90
C ASP A 26 -26.01 10.27 8.50
N ASN A 27 -27.22 10.80 8.32
CA ASN A 27 -27.96 10.84 7.05
C ASN A 27 -28.25 9.46 6.44
N PHE A 28 -28.91 8.59 7.19
CA PHE A 28 -29.33 7.27 6.73
C PHE A 28 -30.80 7.25 6.30
N GLN A 29 -31.08 6.46 5.27
CA GLN A 29 -32.45 6.12 4.85
C GLN A 29 -32.53 4.61 4.61
N VAL A 30 -33.67 4.02 4.97
CA VAL A 30 -33.94 2.60 4.68
C VAL A 30 -34.24 2.45 3.19
N ASP A 31 -33.41 1.67 2.49
CA ASP A 31 -33.66 1.28 1.10
C ASP A 31 -34.29 -0.13 1.06
N ASN A 32 -35.54 -0.20 0.59
CA ASN A 32 -36.32 -1.44 0.49
C ASN A 32 -36.09 -2.20 -0.83
N THR A 33 -35.21 -1.73 -1.72
CA THR A 33 -34.94 -2.37 -3.02
C THR A 33 -34.04 -3.61 -2.93
N GLY A 34 -33.46 -3.89 -1.75
CA GLY A 34 -32.49 -4.96 -1.55
C GLY A 34 -31.11 -4.68 -2.17
N ARG A 35 -30.92 -3.52 -2.81
CA ARG A 35 -29.65 -3.10 -3.39
C ARG A 35 -28.70 -2.68 -2.28
N LYS A 36 -27.53 -3.32 -2.23
CA LYS A 36 -26.46 -2.97 -1.29
C LYS A 36 -25.52 -1.97 -1.95
N LEU A 37 -25.05 -0.98 -1.19
CA LEU A 37 -23.93 -0.14 -1.61
C LEU A 37 -22.68 -1.02 -1.83
N ARG A 38 -21.97 -0.76 -2.92
CA ARG A 38 -20.73 -1.47 -3.30
C ARG A 38 -19.66 -0.46 -3.66
N SER A 39 -18.40 -0.86 -3.50
CA SER A 39 -17.27 -0.08 -3.98
C SER A 39 -17.44 0.21 -5.48
N GLY A 40 -17.20 1.46 -5.88
CA GLY A 40 -17.42 1.94 -7.25
C GLY A 40 -18.82 2.48 -7.55
N MET A 41 -19.78 2.38 -6.63
CA MET A 41 -21.11 3.00 -6.77
C MET A 41 -21.08 4.49 -6.39
N LEU A 42 -20.25 5.28 -7.08
CA LEU A 42 -20.16 6.73 -6.90
C LEU A 42 -19.80 7.41 -8.23
N MET A 43 -20.33 8.62 -8.47
CA MET A 43 -19.98 9.41 -9.66
C MET A 43 -18.65 10.15 -9.49
N GLY A 44 -18.27 10.48 -8.26
CA GLY A 44 -17.06 11.21 -7.95
C GLY A 44 -17.04 11.68 -6.51
N ASN A 45 -16.06 12.53 -6.20
CA ASN A 45 -15.91 13.16 -4.89
C ASN A 45 -15.96 14.68 -5.06
N TRP A 46 -16.57 15.36 -4.10
CA TRP A 46 -16.51 16.82 -4.01
C TRP A 46 -15.40 17.23 -3.04
N PHE A 47 -14.54 18.16 -3.45
CA PHE A 47 -13.39 18.59 -2.66
C PHE A 47 -13.49 20.09 -2.35
N GLY A 48 -13.43 20.42 -1.05
CA GLY A 48 -13.21 21.78 -0.57
C GLY A 48 -11.76 21.96 -0.15
N LEU A 49 -10.96 22.69 -0.94
CA LEU A 49 -9.52 22.87 -0.69
C LEU A 49 -9.22 24.32 -0.28
N ARG A 50 -8.45 24.49 0.81
CA ARG A 50 -7.88 25.80 1.21
C ARG A 50 -6.38 25.79 0.96
N ILE A 51 -5.93 26.47 -0.08
CA ILE A 51 -4.51 26.59 -0.45
C ILE A 51 -3.92 27.84 0.21
N ARG A 52 -2.78 27.70 0.91
CA ARG A 52 -2.06 28.81 1.58
C ARG A 52 -0.76 29.11 0.82
N GLY A 53 -0.25 30.35 0.93
CA GLY A 53 1.02 30.74 0.32
C GLY A 53 0.97 30.82 -1.22
N VAL A 54 -0.15 31.28 -1.77
CA VAL A 54 -0.39 31.31 -3.21
C VAL A 54 0.40 32.45 -3.87
N CYS A 55 1.22 32.13 -4.88
CA CYS A 55 1.94 33.10 -5.69
C CYS A 55 1.02 33.82 -6.70
N GLU A 56 1.53 34.89 -7.31
CA GLU A 56 0.83 35.60 -8.39
C GLU A 56 0.45 34.67 -9.56
N GLY A 57 -0.67 34.97 -10.24
CA GLY A 57 -1.15 34.22 -11.39
C GLY A 57 -2.07 33.02 -11.10
N ALA A 58 -2.35 32.71 -9.83
CA ALA A 58 -3.26 31.62 -9.47
C ALA A 58 -4.68 31.74 -10.05
N PRO A 59 -5.32 32.93 -10.12
CA PRO A 59 -6.65 33.05 -10.75
C PRO A 59 -6.65 32.62 -12.22
N LYS A 60 -5.58 32.92 -12.97
CA LYS A 60 -5.44 32.51 -14.37
C LYS A 60 -5.31 30.98 -14.50
N LYS A 61 -4.52 30.35 -13.61
CA LYS A 61 -4.37 28.89 -13.57
C LYS A 61 -5.69 28.19 -13.19
N LEU A 62 -6.44 28.72 -12.22
CA LEU A 62 -7.76 28.21 -11.85
C LEU A 62 -8.76 28.31 -12.99
N LYS A 63 -8.76 29.43 -13.72
CA LYS A 63 -9.62 29.58 -14.92
C LYS A 63 -9.28 28.54 -15.98
N SER A 64 -7.99 28.29 -16.23
CA SER A 64 -7.54 27.23 -17.14
C SER A 64 -7.99 25.83 -16.67
N LEU A 65 -7.88 25.54 -15.38
CA LEU A 65 -8.30 24.26 -14.80
C LEU A 65 -9.81 24.05 -14.98
N GLN A 66 -10.62 25.11 -14.86
CA GLN A 66 -12.06 25.05 -15.07
C GLN A 66 -12.45 24.82 -16.54
N THR A 67 -11.72 25.41 -17.49
CA THR A 67 -12.07 25.34 -18.93
C THR A 67 -11.43 24.18 -19.67
N VAL A 68 -10.18 23.83 -19.34
CA VAL A 68 -9.39 22.80 -20.02
C VAL A 68 -9.34 21.50 -19.21
N GLY A 69 -9.45 21.59 -17.88
CA GLY A 69 -9.24 20.46 -16.99
C GLY A 69 -7.77 20.25 -16.62
N PHE A 70 -7.43 19.03 -16.25
CA PHE A 70 -6.08 18.59 -15.90
C PHE A 70 -5.85 17.17 -16.41
N ILE A 71 -4.58 16.77 -16.52
CA ILE A 71 -4.20 15.41 -16.88
C ILE A 71 -4.50 14.49 -15.70
N ASN A 72 -5.28 13.42 -15.93
CA ASN A 72 -5.73 12.51 -14.88
C ASN A 72 -4.63 11.53 -14.41
N TYR A 73 -3.55 12.06 -13.83
CA TYR A 73 -2.47 11.27 -13.29
C TYR A 73 -2.87 10.47 -12.05
N PHE A 74 -2.34 9.25 -11.95
CA PHE A 74 -2.29 8.56 -10.66
C PHE A 74 -1.34 9.32 -9.74
N GLY A 75 -1.85 9.79 -8.59
CA GLY A 75 -1.05 10.55 -7.61
C GLY A 75 -0.06 9.68 -6.84
N MET A 76 0.92 10.31 -6.18
CA MET A 76 2.02 9.65 -5.45
C MET A 76 1.56 8.62 -4.42
N GLN A 77 0.40 8.81 -3.80
CA GLN A 77 -0.22 7.85 -2.89
C GLN A 77 -0.43 6.44 -3.50
N ARG A 78 -0.53 6.34 -4.84
CA ARG A 78 -0.65 5.07 -5.57
C ARG A 78 0.68 4.31 -5.65
N PHE A 79 1.79 5.03 -5.56
CA PHE A 79 3.16 4.52 -5.69
C PHE A 79 3.84 4.34 -4.32
N GLY A 80 3.14 4.65 -3.22
CA GLY A 80 3.76 4.72 -1.91
C GLY A 80 4.66 5.95 -1.74
N PHE A 81 5.03 6.21 -0.49
CA PHE A 81 5.92 7.31 -0.13
C PHE A 81 7.24 6.69 0.32
N GLU A 82 8.26 6.71 -0.55
CA GLU A 82 9.61 6.29 -0.15
C GLU A 82 10.63 7.40 -0.30
N VAL A 83 11.60 7.35 0.61
CA VAL A 83 12.60 8.39 0.88
C VAL A 83 13.73 8.36 -0.17
N ASP A 84 13.89 7.25 -0.90
CA ASP A 84 15.07 6.98 -1.73
C ASP A 84 14.78 7.06 -3.25
N GLY A 85 13.68 7.72 -3.65
CA GLY A 85 13.39 8.07 -5.06
C GLY A 85 12.82 6.96 -5.94
N ALA A 86 12.89 5.69 -5.53
CA ALA A 86 12.26 4.57 -6.22
C ALA A 86 10.98 4.10 -5.50
N SER A 87 9.90 3.85 -6.24
CA SER A 87 8.64 3.35 -5.69
C SER A 87 8.67 1.82 -5.56
N MET A 88 8.76 1.30 -4.33
CA MET A 88 8.71 -0.15 -4.09
C MET A 88 7.44 -0.83 -4.61
N PRO A 89 6.24 -0.26 -4.46
CA PRO A 89 5.04 -0.82 -5.10
C PRO A 89 5.18 -1.01 -6.62
N VAL A 90 5.81 -0.05 -7.32
CA VAL A 90 6.07 -0.15 -8.75
C VAL A 90 7.11 -1.21 -9.05
N LEU A 91 8.22 -1.27 -8.30
CA LEU A 91 9.28 -2.27 -8.51
C LEU A 91 8.78 -3.69 -8.27
N ILE A 92 8.06 -3.93 -7.17
CA ILE A 92 7.44 -5.22 -6.85
C ILE A 92 6.43 -5.59 -7.94
N GLY A 93 5.62 -4.63 -8.39
CA GLY A 93 4.65 -4.83 -9.47
C GLY A 93 5.31 -5.25 -10.78
N GLY A 94 6.41 -4.60 -11.16
CA GLY A 94 7.20 -4.94 -12.33
C GLY A 94 7.79 -6.36 -12.25
N ALA A 95 8.36 -6.73 -11.11
CA ALA A 95 8.90 -8.08 -10.90
C ALA A 95 7.81 -9.16 -11.00
N LEU A 96 6.65 -8.94 -10.36
CA LEU A 96 5.51 -9.85 -10.44
C LEU A 96 5.01 -10.03 -11.88
N LEU A 97 4.91 -8.93 -12.65
CA LEU A 97 4.46 -8.95 -14.05
C LEU A 97 5.48 -9.64 -14.97
N ALA A 98 6.78 -9.50 -14.68
CA ALA A 98 7.84 -10.21 -15.39
C ALA A 98 7.92 -11.70 -15.00
N GLY A 99 7.17 -12.12 -13.99
CA GLY A 99 7.20 -13.48 -13.47
C GLY A 99 8.41 -13.78 -12.59
N ASP A 100 9.20 -12.79 -12.18
CA ASP A 100 10.34 -12.91 -11.27
C ASP A 100 9.86 -12.87 -9.82
N ILE A 101 9.45 -14.04 -9.31
CA ILE A 101 8.85 -14.14 -7.98
C ILE A 101 9.90 -14.01 -6.89
N LYS A 102 11.13 -14.48 -7.16
CA LYS A 102 12.28 -14.27 -6.29
C LYS A 102 12.50 -12.78 -6.03
N LEU A 103 12.66 -11.97 -7.07
CA LEU A 103 12.88 -10.54 -6.92
C LEU A 103 11.67 -9.85 -6.27
N ALA A 104 10.44 -10.23 -6.64
CA ALA A 104 9.24 -9.65 -6.03
C ALA A 104 9.21 -9.85 -4.51
N LEU A 105 9.52 -11.06 -4.03
CA LEU A 105 9.57 -11.36 -2.60
C LEU A 105 10.74 -10.65 -1.90
N GLN A 106 11.93 -10.63 -2.52
CA GLN A 106 13.07 -9.88 -1.99
C GLN A 106 12.73 -8.39 -1.80
N LEU A 107 12.13 -7.76 -2.81
CA LEU A 107 11.71 -6.37 -2.73
C LEU A 107 10.64 -6.16 -1.65
N TRP A 108 9.64 -7.03 -1.56
CA TRP A 108 8.58 -6.90 -0.56
C TRP A 108 9.11 -7.05 0.88
N THR A 109 10.08 -7.94 1.11
CA THR A 109 10.67 -8.12 2.44
C THR A 109 11.74 -7.10 2.80
N ARG A 110 12.02 -6.14 1.91
CA ARG A 110 13.03 -5.12 2.14
C ARG A 110 12.66 -4.26 3.36
N PRO A 111 13.57 -4.10 4.35
CA PRO A 111 13.34 -3.20 5.47
C PRO A 111 13.15 -1.75 5.00
N SER A 112 12.02 -1.13 5.36
CA SER A 112 11.64 0.25 4.93
C SER A 112 11.59 1.26 6.08
N ASP A 113 11.61 0.80 7.33
CA ASP A 113 11.53 1.65 8.53
C ASP A 113 12.87 2.36 8.79
N SER A 114 12.85 3.64 9.16
CA SER A 114 14.07 4.37 9.57
C SER A 114 14.79 3.69 10.73
N ASN A 115 14.04 3.11 11.66
CA ASN A 115 14.53 2.34 12.80
C ASN A 115 15.20 1.00 12.42
N THR A 116 15.05 0.56 11.17
CA THR A 116 15.67 -0.66 10.63
C THR A 116 16.60 -0.35 9.46
N ALA A 117 17.05 0.90 9.31
CA ALA A 117 17.90 1.32 8.19
C ALA A 117 19.18 0.48 8.06
N PHE A 118 19.81 0.08 9.18
CA PHE A 118 20.99 -0.80 9.21
C PHE A 118 20.70 -2.22 8.68
N ALA A 119 19.43 -2.66 8.74
CA ALA A 119 19.02 -3.96 8.22
C ALA A 119 18.92 -3.94 6.68
N ARG A 120 18.92 -2.76 6.04
CA ARG A 120 18.96 -2.64 4.58
C ARG A 120 20.28 -3.18 4.03
N ASP A 121 21.41 -2.86 4.67
CA ASP A 121 22.72 -3.38 4.25
C ASP A 121 22.77 -4.91 4.34
N MET A 122 22.18 -5.48 5.40
CA MET A 122 22.04 -6.94 5.55
C MET A 122 21.19 -7.55 4.44
N HIS A 123 20.09 -6.88 4.08
CA HIS A 123 19.20 -7.32 3.03
C HIS A 123 19.86 -7.24 1.64
N GLU A 124 20.58 -6.16 1.35
CA GLU A 124 21.31 -5.97 0.10
C GLU A 124 22.48 -6.94 -0.05
N GLU A 125 23.16 -7.27 1.04
CA GLU A 125 24.17 -8.33 1.06
C GLU A 125 23.57 -9.68 0.69
N TRP A 126 22.43 -10.05 1.31
CA TRP A 126 21.71 -11.27 0.99
C TRP A 126 21.24 -11.33 -0.47
N MET A 127 20.74 -10.23 -1.02
CA MET A 127 20.36 -10.16 -2.43
C MET A 127 21.54 -10.43 -3.36
N ARG A 128 22.76 -10.06 -2.96
CA ARG A 128 23.99 -10.23 -3.74
C ARG A 128 24.57 -11.64 -3.63
N ASP A 129 24.66 -12.18 -2.42
CA ASP A 129 25.34 -13.46 -2.17
C ASP A 129 24.39 -14.66 -2.12
N GLY A 130 23.08 -14.45 -1.99
CA GLY A 130 22.05 -15.49 -1.89
C GLY A 130 22.05 -16.27 -0.57
N ARG A 131 22.90 -15.91 0.40
CA ARG A 131 23.14 -16.71 1.61
C ARG A 131 22.12 -16.40 2.71
N ALA A 132 20.94 -17.01 2.63
CA ALA A 132 19.87 -16.80 3.60
C ALA A 132 20.28 -17.15 5.04
N THR A 133 21.09 -18.18 5.22
CA THR A 133 21.61 -18.62 6.52
C THR A 133 22.45 -17.55 7.20
N LYS A 134 23.28 -16.86 6.41
CA LYS A 134 24.11 -15.74 6.89
C LYS A 134 23.25 -14.57 7.33
N ALA A 135 22.24 -14.20 6.53
CA ALA A 135 21.28 -13.15 6.89
C ALA A 135 20.50 -13.50 8.18
N LEU A 136 20.06 -14.76 8.32
CA LEU A 136 19.37 -15.24 9.51
C LEU A 136 20.23 -15.19 10.77
N GLN A 137 21.51 -15.57 10.68
CA GLN A 137 22.43 -15.48 11.81
C GLN A 137 22.54 -14.03 12.31
N ARG A 138 22.70 -13.07 11.38
CA ARG A 138 22.74 -11.64 11.71
C ARG A 138 21.41 -11.12 12.25
N LEU A 139 20.27 -11.56 11.72
CA LEU A 139 18.94 -11.19 12.23
C LEU A 139 18.73 -11.65 13.69
N LYS A 140 19.22 -12.84 14.04
CA LYS A 140 19.09 -13.40 15.40
C LYS A 140 19.88 -12.61 16.45
N THR A 141 20.90 -11.85 16.06
CA THR A 141 21.66 -10.99 16.99
C THR A 141 20.96 -9.66 17.28
N LEU A 142 19.88 -9.32 16.54
CA LEU A 142 19.17 -8.07 16.73
C LEU A 142 18.24 -8.13 17.96
N PRO A 143 17.91 -7.00 18.59
CA PRO A 143 16.90 -6.93 19.64
C PRO A 143 15.54 -7.49 19.17
N ARG A 144 14.83 -8.17 20.07
CA ARG A 144 13.52 -8.80 19.77
C ARG A 144 12.50 -7.84 19.10
N PRO A 145 12.33 -6.57 19.53
CA PRO A 145 11.41 -5.65 18.86
C PRO A 145 11.76 -5.39 17.39
N ILE A 146 13.06 -5.42 17.05
CA ILE A 146 13.51 -5.26 15.67
C ILE A 146 13.25 -6.54 14.88
N GLN A 147 13.51 -7.71 15.48
CA GLN A 147 13.17 -8.98 14.83
C GLN A 147 11.67 -9.09 14.52
N GLU A 148 10.81 -8.61 15.41
CA GLU A 148 9.35 -8.59 15.21
C GLU A 148 8.94 -7.70 14.03
N LYS A 149 9.60 -6.56 13.84
CA LYS A 149 9.41 -5.71 12.64
C LYS A 149 9.87 -6.39 11.35
N LEU A 150 10.94 -7.19 11.43
CA LEU A 150 11.54 -7.89 10.29
C LEU A 150 10.97 -9.31 10.12
N LYS A 151 9.86 -9.63 10.78
CA LYS A 151 9.29 -10.98 10.84
C LYS A 151 9.07 -11.59 9.46
N LEU A 152 8.46 -10.83 8.53
CA LEU A 152 8.19 -11.33 7.19
C LEU A 152 9.48 -11.70 6.43
N TRP A 153 10.52 -10.88 6.58
CA TRP A 153 11.83 -11.16 5.98
C TRP A 153 12.48 -12.39 6.61
N LYS A 154 12.43 -12.51 7.94
CA LYS A 154 12.93 -13.68 8.66
C LYS A 154 12.24 -14.97 8.21
N GLU A 155 10.92 -14.97 8.14
CA GLU A 155 10.12 -16.14 7.68
C GLU A 155 10.46 -16.52 6.23
N LEU A 156 10.65 -15.53 5.35
CA LEU A 156 11.09 -15.80 3.98
C LEU A 156 12.44 -16.51 3.97
N LEU A 157 13.43 -15.98 4.69
CA LEU A 157 14.77 -16.55 4.75
C LEU A 157 14.78 -17.98 5.32
N GLU A 158 14.00 -18.23 6.38
CA GLU A 158 13.86 -19.55 7.01
C GLU A 158 13.27 -20.57 6.02
N TYR A 159 12.33 -20.14 5.19
CA TYR A 159 11.70 -21.00 4.20
C TYR A 159 12.61 -21.28 3.00
N VAL A 160 13.21 -20.25 2.39
CA VAL A 160 13.95 -20.38 1.13
C VAL A 160 15.33 -21.03 1.32
N GLY A 161 16.09 -20.66 2.36
CA GLY A 161 17.47 -21.14 2.53
C GLY A 161 18.44 -20.64 1.43
N ASP A 162 19.68 -21.16 1.43
CA ASP A 162 20.79 -20.65 0.59
C ASP A 162 20.65 -21.02 -0.89
N ASP A 163 20.12 -22.21 -1.21
CA ASP A 163 20.10 -22.77 -2.57
C ASP A 163 18.69 -22.79 -3.18
N ALA A 164 17.86 -21.80 -2.83
CA ALA A 164 16.49 -21.71 -3.31
C ALA A 164 16.41 -21.41 -4.81
N ASP A 165 15.65 -22.21 -5.53
CA ASP A 165 15.27 -21.98 -6.91
C ASP A 165 13.92 -21.23 -7.03
N GLU A 166 13.58 -20.83 -8.24
CA GLU A 166 12.35 -20.09 -8.54
C GLU A 166 11.06 -20.83 -8.10
N PRO A 167 10.90 -22.16 -8.30
CA PRO A 167 9.82 -22.94 -7.70
C PRO A 167 9.68 -22.74 -6.20
N LYS A 168 10.78 -22.78 -5.44
CA LYS A 168 10.75 -22.58 -3.99
C LYS A 168 10.25 -21.19 -3.61
N TYR A 169 10.64 -20.14 -4.34
CA TYR A 169 10.10 -18.79 -4.12
C TYR A 169 8.60 -18.70 -4.45
N ARG A 170 8.11 -19.44 -5.46
CA ARG A 170 6.66 -19.51 -5.74
C ARG A 170 5.87 -20.17 -4.63
N GLU A 171 6.41 -21.22 -4.05
CA GLU A 171 5.79 -21.86 -2.88
C GLU A 171 5.82 -20.96 -1.64
N ALA A 172 6.87 -20.14 -1.50
CA ALA A 172 7.00 -19.18 -0.40
C ALA A 172 5.84 -18.17 -0.35
N VAL A 173 5.29 -17.75 -1.51
CA VAL A 173 4.12 -16.86 -1.57
C VAL A 173 2.93 -17.44 -0.79
N LYS A 174 2.71 -18.76 -0.89
CA LYS A 174 1.65 -19.46 -0.15
C LYS A 174 2.04 -19.68 1.30
N HIS A 175 3.30 -20.07 1.55
CA HIS A 175 3.81 -20.32 2.89
C HIS A 175 3.72 -19.10 3.80
N LEU A 176 4.09 -17.92 3.29
CA LEU A 176 4.06 -16.65 4.01
C LEU A 176 2.65 -16.07 4.17
N ASN A 177 1.61 -16.76 3.67
CA ASN A 177 0.21 -16.34 3.71
C ASN A 177 0.01 -14.87 3.27
N LEU A 178 0.70 -14.48 2.19
CA LEU A 178 0.71 -13.09 1.75
C LEU A 178 -0.70 -12.62 1.36
N PRO A 179 -1.11 -11.40 1.75
CA PRO A 179 -2.44 -10.89 1.41
C PRO A 179 -2.64 -10.85 -0.11
N LYS A 180 -3.62 -11.60 -0.62
CA LYS A 180 -3.96 -11.61 -2.07
C LYS A 180 -4.23 -10.21 -2.62
N ALA A 181 -4.75 -9.31 -1.80
CA ALA A 181 -4.96 -7.91 -2.17
C ALA A 181 -3.66 -7.21 -2.61
N MET A 182 -2.53 -7.54 -1.99
CA MET A 182 -1.22 -6.96 -2.36
C MET A 182 -0.69 -7.51 -3.70
N LEU A 183 -1.00 -8.78 -4.03
CA LEU A 183 -0.71 -9.35 -5.35
C LEU A 183 -1.47 -8.64 -6.49
N HIS A 184 -2.57 -7.96 -6.18
CA HIS A 184 -3.25 -7.07 -7.14
C HIS A 184 -2.77 -5.63 -7.04
N LEU A 185 -2.49 -5.13 -5.84
CA LEU A 185 -2.06 -3.76 -5.60
C LEU A 185 -0.76 -3.43 -6.35
N PHE A 186 0.29 -4.25 -6.23
CA PHE A 186 1.59 -3.93 -6.82
C PHE A 186 1.58 -3.89 -8.35
N PRO A 187 1.01 -4.89 -9.07
CA PRO A 187 0.85 -4.77 -10.52
C PRO A 187 0.06 -3.52 -10.94
N THR A 188 -0.98 -3.13 -10.17
CA THR A 188 -1.74 -1.91 -10.50
C THR A 188 -0.92 -0.64 -10.31
N ALA A 189 0.02 -0.62 -9.36
CA ALA A 189 0.96 0.49 -9.19
C ALA A 189 1.92 0.60 -10.38
N TYR A 190 2.45 -0.53 -10.86
CA TYR A 190 3.28 -0.55 -12.08
C TYR A 190 2.50 -0.05 -13.30
N SER A 191 1.30 -0.58 -13.54
CA SER A 191 0.45 -0.14 -14.67
C SER A 191 0.08 1.35 -14.56
N ALA A 192 -0.18 1.85 -13.35
CA ALA A 192 -0.41 3.28 -13.12
C ALA A 192 0.82 4.14 -13.43
N CYS A 193 2.02 3.66 -13.10
CA CYS A 193 3.28 4.35 -13.41
C CYS A 193 3.51 4.40 -14.93
N LEU A 194 3.28 3.28 -15.62
CA LEU A 194 3.34 3.21 -17.07
C LEU A 194 2.33 4.16 -17.73
N TRP A 195 1.09 4.20 -17.23
CA TRP A 195 0.07 5.13 -17.71
C TRP A 195 0.52 6.59 -17.56
N ASN A 196 1.02 6.97 -16.37
CA ASN A 196 1.52 8.33 -16.15
C ASN A 196 2.64 8.67 -17.14
N ARG A 197 3.56 7.74 -17.40
CA ARG A 197 4.66 7.94 -18.35
C ARG A 197 4.20 8.07 -19.80
N LEU A 198 3.12 7.38 -20.19
CA LEU A 198 2.53 7.47 -21.54
C LEU A 198 1.67 8.73 -21.72
N ALA A 199 1.11 9.26 -20.65
CA ALA A 199 0.30 10.47 -20.66
C ALA A 199 1.13 11.78 -20.56
N SER A 200 2.43 11.66 -20.23
CA SER A 200 3.41 12.76 -20.15
C SER A 200 4.05 13.04 -21.51
#